data_AF-F2EGH1-F1
#
_entry.id   AF-F2EGH1-F1
#
_cell.length_a   1.000
_cell.length_b   1.000
_cell.length_c   1.000
_cell.angle_alpha   90.00
_cell.angle_beta   90.00
_cell.angle_gamma   90.00
#
_symmetry.space_group_name_H-M   'P 1'
#
loop_
_entity.id
_entity.type
_entity.pdbx_description
1 polymer ?
#
loop_
_entity_poly.entity_id
_entity_poly.type
_entity_poly.pdbx_seq_one_letter_code
_entity_poly.pdbx_strand_id
1 'polypeptide(L)'
;MAAASHTRTGHGALALVSVLLLSLAHGSLSLSLGLGVGGRRLMELYKPDPSELLTYHNGAVLHGAIPVSVLWYGRFTPAQKAVVSDFLLSLTAASPAPTPSVSQWWGTIAQLYLSKANGGANAKRATQVALAGQASDERCSLGKSLKLPQLAALAARAKPRKGGIALVLTAEDVAVEGFCRSRCGMHGSDARARTAYVWVGNSASQCPGQCAWPFHKPVYGPQAPALVPPSGDVGMDGMVMNVASMVAGAVTNPFGDGFYQGPREAPLEAATACPGVYGSGAYPGYAGNLAVDATTGASYNANGANGRKYLLPALFDPDTSTCSTLV
;
A
#
# COMPACT_ATOMS: atom_id res chain seq x y z
N MET A 1 64.69 58.83 32.72
CA MET A 1 65.99 58.91 32.02
C MET A 1 65.92 57.87 30.91
N ALA A 2 65.52 58.28 29.70
CA ALA A 2 66.40 58.54 28.53
C ALA A 2 67.09 57.25 28.04
N ALA A 3 67.10 56.83 26.77
CA ALA A 3 66.62 57.32 25.48
C ALA A 3 66.57 56.08 24.54
N ALA A 4 65.53 55.88 23.74
CA ALA A 4 65.54 56.03 22.27
C ALA A 4 66.80 55.56 21.52
N SER A 5 66.65 54.56 20.64
CA SER A 5 67.31 54.54 19.32
C SER A 5 66.46 53.80 18.28
N HIS A 6 65.84 54.63 17.45
CA HIS A 6 65.36 54.46 16.07
C HIS A 6 66.41 53.79 15.14
N THR A 7 66.18 53.20 13.96
CA THR A 7 65.11 53.22 12.93
C THR A 7 65.57 52.34 11.74
N ARG A 8 64.61 51.75 10.99
CA ARG A 8 64.46 51.68 9.50
C ARG A 8 65.61 51.12 8.63
N THR A 9 65.47 50.51 7.44
CA THR A 9 64.40 50.14 6.47
C THR A 9 65.10 49.46 5.27
N GLY A 10 64.35 48.71 4.44
CA GLY A 10 64.62 48.50 3.00
C GLY A 10 65.00 47.05 2.66
N HIS A 11 64.16 46.22 2.03
CA HIS A 11 63.81 46.15 0.60
C HIS A 11 65.01 45.99 -0.34
N GLY A 12 65.15 44.81 -0.95
CA GLY A 12 66.09 44.53 -2.05
C GLY A 12 66.08 43.05 -2.44
N ALA A 13 65.62 42.77 -3.66
CA ALA A 13 65.47 41.44 -4.26
C ALA A 13 66.77 40.94 -4.94
N LEU A 14 67.02 39.63 -4.96
CA LEU A 14 67.91 38.88 -5.87
C LEU A 14 67.62 37.36 -5.69
N ALA A 15 66.89 36.68 -6.60
CA ALA A 15 67.35 36.01 -7.85
C ALA A 15 68.46 34.96 -7.59
N LEU A 16 68.26 33.65 -7.76
CA LEU A 16 68.22 32.83 -8.99
C LEU A 16 67.99 31.36 -8.53
N VAL A 17 67.33 30.41 -9.22
CA VAL A 17 67.73 29.74 -10.48
C VAL A 17 66.53 28.92 -11.00
N SER A 18 66.14 29.16 -12.26
CA SER A 18 65.56 28.24 -13.28
C SER A 18 64.30 27.42 -12.94
N VAL A 19 63.19 27.44 -13.69
CA VAL A 19 63.05 27.25 -15.14
C VAL A 19 61.72 27.86 -15.60
N LEU A 20 61.80 28.77 -16.58
CA LEU A 20 60.69 29.24 -17.40
C LEU A 20 60.67 28.42 -18.71
N LEU A 21 59.47 28.29 -19.31
CA LEU A 21 59.16 27.85 -20.68
C LEU A 21 59.00 26.32 -20.80
N LEU A 22 57.88 25.73 -21.22
CA LEU A 22 56.87 26.19 -22.17
C LEU A 22 55.43 25.85 -21.72
N SER A 23 54.59 26.89 -21.75
CA SER A 23 53.16 26.82 -22.02
C SER A 23 52.84 26.15 -23.35
N LEU A 24 51.80 25.32 -23.40
CA LEU A 24 50.85 25.11 -24.52
C LEU A 24 49.77 24.12 -24.00
N ALA A 25 48.69 24.58 -23.36
CA ALA A 25 47.43 25.01 -23.96
C ALA A 25 46.36 23.90 -24.03
N HIS A 26 45.17 24.25 -23.51
CA HIS A 26 43.84 23.63 -23.68
C HIS A 26 43.48 22.39 -22.85
N GLY A 27 42.64 22.61 -21.84
CA GLY A 27 41.94 21.56 -21.09
C GLY A 27 40.88 22.15 -20.17
N SER A 28 39.83 22.72 -20.74
CA SER A 28 38.60 23.12 -20.05
C SER A 28 37.75 21.87 -19.72
N LEU A 29 37.36 21.67 -18.45
CA LEU A 29 36.01 21.28 -18.01
C LEU A 29 36.01 21.02 -16.49
N SER A 30 35.42 21.94 -15.71
CA SER A 30 35.07 21.69 -14.32
C SER A 30 33.56 21.86 -14.12
N LEU A 31 32.92 20.70 -13.89
CA LEU A 31 31.81 20.44 -12.98
C LEU A 31 30.45 21.11 -13.24
N SER A 32 29.63 20.44 -14.06
CA SER A 32 28.18 20.63 -14.09
C SER A 32 27.53 20.09 -12.80
N LEU A 33 26.99 20.99 -11.97
CA LEU A 33 25.89 20.68 -11.06
C LEU A 33 24.65 20.34 -11.91
N GLY A 34 24.17 19.09 -11.84
CA GLY A 34 23.04 18.66 -12.65
C GLY A 34 22.46 17.30 -12.28
N LEU A 35 22.26 17.02 -10.99
CA LEU A 35 21.55 15.82 -10.54
C LEU A 35 20.32 16.23 -9.73
N GLY A 36 19.19 16.33 -10.42
CA GLY A 36 17.89 16.61 -9.81
C GLY A 36 16.74 16.74 -10.82
N VAL A 37 17.04 17.15 -12.05
CA VAL A 37 16.02 17.32 -13.12
C VAL A 37 16.01 16.16 -14.11
N GLY A 38 17.16 15.50 -14.35
CA GLY A 38 17.29 14.41 -15.32
C GLY A 38 16.53 13.13 -14.98
N GLY A 39 16.45 12.77 -13.69
CA GLY A 39 15.73 11.57 -13.25
C GLY A 39 14.21 11.63 -13.46
N ARG A 40 13.62 12.83 -13.41
CA ARG A 40 12.18 13.04 -13.69
C ARG A 40 11.88 12.95 -15.20
N ARG A 41 12.76 13.48 -16.06
CA ARG A 41 12.62 13.42 -17.53
C ARG A 41 12.87 12.03 -18.12
N LEU A 42 13.66 11.18 -17.46
CA LEU A 42 13.95 9.82 -17.95
C LEU A 42 12.73 8.88 -17.86
N MET A 43 11.89 9.02 -16.82
CA MET A 43 10.64 8.25 -16.71
C MET A 43 9.58 8.73 -17.71
N GLU A 44 9.61 10.00 -18.10
CA GLU A 44 8.69 10.61 -19.09
C GLU A 44 8.91 10.04 -20.52
N LEU A 45 10.09 9.46 -20.79
CA LEU A 45 10.44 8.79 -22.05
C LEU A 45 10.32 7.26 -21.98
N TYR A 46 10.10 6.68 -20.80
CA TYR A 46 9.98 5.25 -20.63
C TYR A 46 8.62 4.78 -21.16
N LYS A 47 8.65 3.97 -22.22
CA LYS A 47 7.49 3.21 -22.68
C LYS A 47 7.59 1.83 -22.05
N PRO A 48 6.76 1.49 -21.04
CA PRO A 48 6.77 0.15 -20.47
C PRO A 48 6.47 -0.87 -21.56
N ASP A 49 7.14 -2.01 -21.48
CA ASP A 49 6.79 -3.16 -22.31
C ASP A 49 5.34 -3.58 -21.98
N PRO A 50 4.52 -4.05 -22.94
CA PRO A 50 3.17 -4.53 -22.64
C PRO A 50 3.09 -5.59 -21.54
N SER A 51 4.16 -6.39 -21.35
CA SER A 51 4.29 -7.35 -20.24
C SER A 51 4.47 -6.69 -18.86
N GLU A 52 4.86 -5.42 -18.85
CA GLU A 52 4.98 -4.55 -17.68
C GLU A 52 3.73 -3.68 -17.45
N LEU A 53 2.64 -3.95 -18.17
CA LEU A 53 1.36 -3.31 -17.91
C LEU A 53 0.42 -4.29 -17.21
N LEU A 54 -0.34 -3.77 -16.25
CA LEU A 54 -1.41 -4.54 -15.63
C LEU A 54 -2.54 -4.75 -16.64
N THR A 55 -2.72 -5.99 -17.07
CA THR A 55 -3.67 -6.37 -18.12
C THR A 55 -4.66 -7.43 -17.62
N TYR A 56 -5.75 -7.60 -18.38
CA TYR A 56 -6.73 -8.66 -18.13
C TYR A 56 -6.36 -9.91 -18.93
N HIS A 57 -6.19 -11.03 -18.24
CA HIS A 57 -5.76 -12.31 -18.81
C HIS A 57 -6.94 -13.25 -19.10
N ASN A 58 -8.16 -12.68 -19.22
CA ASN A 58 -9.42 -13.38 -19.53
C ASN A 58 -9.86 -14.47 -18.52
N GLY A 59 -9.24 -14.51 -17.33
CA GLY A 59 -9.65 -15.39 -16.24
C GLY A 59 -10.81 -14.83 -15.42
N ALA A 60 -11.21 -15.58 -14.41
CA ALA A 60 -12.43 -15.26 -13.66
C ALA A 60 -12.23 -14.11 -12.67
N VAL A 61 -13.26 -13.27 -12.53
CA VAL A 61 -13.38 -12.25 -11.48
C VAL A 61 -14.60 -12.51 -10.60
N LEU A 62 -14.54 -12.07 -9.34
CA LEU A 62 -15.71 -12.10 -8.47
C LEU A 62 -16.70 -10.99 -8.89
N HIS A 63 -17.98 -11.31 -8.91
CA HIS A 63 -19.04 -10.40 -9.36
C HIS A 63 -20.39 -10.74 -8.70
N GLY A 64 -21.37 -9.86 -8.86
CA GLY A 64 -22.70 -10.03 -8.26
C GLY A 64 -22.67 -9.75 -6.76
N ALA A 65 -23.31 -10.61 -5.95
CA ALA A 65 -23.24 -10.50 -4.49
C ALA A 65 -22.07 -11.33 -3.95
N ILE A 66 -21.08 -10.65 -3.36
CA ILE A 66 -19.88 -11.25 -2.79
C ILE A 66 -20.03 -11.31 -1.26
N PRO A 67 -20.42 -12.47 -0.70
CA PRO A 67 -20.49 -12.64 0.75
C PRO A 67 -19.09 -12.78 1.34
N VAL A 68 -18.79 -11.99 2.37
CA VAL A 68 -17.54 -12.05 3.14
C VAL A 68 -17.79 -12.71 4.48
N SER A 69 -17.11 -13.81 4.78
CA SER A 69 -17.19 -14.51 6.06
C SER A 69 -15.88 -14.32 6.81
N VAL A 70 -15.91 -13.71 7.99
CA VAL A 70 -14.70 -13.34 8.75
C VAL A 70 -14.37 -14.42 9.78
N LEU A 71 -13.10 -14.80 9.86
CA LEU A 71 -12.55 -15.58 10.97
C LEU A 71 -11.49 -14.77 11.70
N TRP A 72 -11.78 -14.42 12.95
CA TRP A 72 -10.85 -13.78 13.88
C TRP A 72 -10.01 -14.86 14.58
N TYR A 73 -8.74 -15.00 14.23
CA TYR A 73 -7.84 -16.00 14.78
C TYR A 73 -6.91 -15.37 15.83
N GLY A 74 -7.11 -15.73 17.09
CA GLY A 74 -6.51 -15.05 18.25
C GLY A 74 -7.44 -14.00 18.87
N ARG A 75 -6.90 -13.21 19.79
CA ARG A 75 -7.69 -12.26 20.58
C ARG A 75 -7.74 -10.91 19.89
N PHE A 76 -8.97 -10.45 19.60
CA PHE A 76 -9.27 -9.10 19.13
C PHE A 76 -10.32 -8.50 20.05
N THR A 77 -10.14 -7.25 20.44
CA THR A 77 -11.16 -6.54 21.22
C THR A 77 -12.40 -6.25 20.37
N PRO A 78 -13.58 -6.03 20.97
CA PRO A 78 -14.75 -5.59 20.22
C PRO A 78 -14.49 -4.33 19.39
N ALA A 79 -13.71 -3.37 19.91
CA ALA A 79 -13.35 -2.15 19.20
C ALA A 79 -12.52 -2.43 17.94
N GLN A 80 -11.53 -3.34 18.04
CA GLN A 80 -10.74 -3.79 16.90
C GLN A 80 -11.60 -4.52 15.86
N LYS A 81 -12.48 -5.43 16.29
CA LYS A 81 -13.40 -6.14 15.37
C LYS A 81 -14.32 -5.17 14.63
N ALA A 82 -14.78 -4.12 15.31
CA ALA A 82 -15.63 -3.09 14.72
C ALA A 82 -14.93 -2.28 13.62
N VAL A 83 -13.63 -1.97 13.75
CA VAL A 83 -12.86 -1.27 12.70
C VAL A 83 -12.99 -1.97 11.34
N VAL A 84 -12.75 -3.29 11.29
CA VAL A 84 -12.82 -4.05 10.03
C VAL A 84 -14.27 -4.32 9.62
N SER A 85 -15.16 -4.63 10.57
CA SER A 85 -16.57 -4.90 10.26
C SER A 85 -17.25 -3.67 9.65
N ASP A 86 -17.00 -2.49 10.22
CA ASP A 86 -17.51 -1.22 9.70
C ASP A 86 -16.91 -0.91 8.32
N PHE A 87 -15.62 -1.20 8.09
CA PHE A 87 -15.00 -1.08 6.78
C PHE A 87 -15.72 -1.95 5.73
N LEU A 88 -15.97 -3.22 6.03
CA LEU A 88 -16.69 -4.13 5.13
C LEU A 88 -18.12 -3.66 4.84
N LEU A 89 -18.81 -3.12 5.84
CA LEU A 89 -20.15 -2.52 5.67
C LEU A 89 -20.11 -1.23 4.83
N SER A 90 -18.96 -0.57 4.74
CA SER A 90 -18.77 0.68 4.00
C SER A 90 -18.52 0.46 2.49
N LEU A 91 -18.04 -0.73 2.09
CA LEU A 91 -17.68 -1.04 0.69
C LEU A 91 -18.85 -0.83 -0.27
N THR A 92 -20.04 -1.31 0.10
CA THR A 92 -21.25 -1.14 -0.72
C THR A 92 -22.42 -0.66 0.12
N ALA A 93 -22.16 0.37 0.93
CA ALA A 93 -23.17 0.99 1.78
C ALA A 93 -24.33 1.56 0.94
N ALA A 94 -25.56 1.27 1.39
CA ALA A 94 -26.77 1.79 0.75
C ALA A 94 -27.00 3.29 1.01
N SER A 95 -26.43 3.82 2.10
CA SER A 95 -26.55 5.23 2.47
C SER A 95 -25.27 5.99 2.10
N PRO A 96 -25.38 7.20 1.53
CA PRO A 96 -24.22 7.98 1.14
C PRO A 96 -23.44 8.45 2.39
N ALA A 97 -22.18 8.06 2.47
CA ALA A 97 -21.21 8.67 3.38
C ALA A 97 -20.67 9.97 2.76
N PRO A 98 -20.10 10.89 3.57
CA PRO A 98 -19.39 12.05 3.04
C PRO A 98 -18.30 11.64 2.05
N THR A 99 -18.12 12.42 1.00
CA THR A 99 -17.11 12.14 -0.03
C THR A 99 -15.77 12.81 0.34
N PRO A 100 -14.62 12.17 0.10
CA PRO A 100 -14.45 10.84 -0.49
C PRO A 100 -14.89 9.70 0.47
N SER A 101 -15.40 8.59 -0.06
CA SER A 101 -15.93 7.47 0.73
C SER A 101 -15.34 6.11 0.35
N VAL A 102 -15.45 5.14 1.27
CA VAL A 102 -15.08 3.73 1.02
C VAL A 102 -15.89 3.13 -0.14
N SER A 103 -17.16 3.51 -0.29
CA SER A 103 -18.01 3.05 -1.39
C SER A 103 -17.59 3.64 -2.74
N GLN A 104 -17.07 4.87 -2.76
CA GLN A 104 -16.47 5.44 -3.97
C GLN A 104 -15.19 4.69 -4.37
N TRP A 105 -14.34 4.37 -3.39
CA TRP A 105 -13.15 3.54 -3.62
C TRP A 105 -13.50 2.15 -4.21
N TRP A 106 -14.53 1.49 -3.66
CA TRP A 106 -15.05 0.25 -4.24
C TRP A 106 -15.61 0.45 -5.65
N GLY A 107 -16.29 1.57 -5.90
CA GLY A 107 -16.77 1.96 -7.22
C GLY A 107 -15.65 2.03 -8.27
N THR A 108 -14.46 2.49 -7.88
CA THR A 108 -13.27 2.50 -8.75
C THR A 108 -12.85 1.08 -9.17
N ILE A 109 -12.92 0.08 -8.27
CA ILE A 109 -12.67 -1.33 -8.64
C ILE A 109 -13.69 -1.80 -9.67
N ALA A 110 -14.97 -1.52 -9.43
CA ALA A 110 -16.04 -1.91 -10.34
C ALA A 110 -15.86 -1.28 -11.74
N GLN A 111 -15.51 0.01 -11.79
CA GLN A 111 -15.28 0.75 -13.01
C GLN A 111 -14.05 0.27 -13.77
N LEU A 112 -12.88 0.24 -13.12
CA LEU A 112 -11.59 -0.01 -13.78
C LEU A 112 -11.39 -1.48 -14.16
N TYR A 113 -12.02 -2.41 -13.44
CA TYR A 113 -11.76 -3.85 -13.55
C TYR A 113 -13.01 -4.66 -13.91
N LEU A 114 -14.02 -4.67 -13.04
CA LEU A 114 -15.14 -5.61 -13.17
C LEU A 114 -16.04 -5.33 -14.37
N SER A 115 -16.14 -4.07 -14.79
CA SER A 115 -16.89 -3.67 -16.00
C SER A 115 -16.28 -4.26 -17.28
N LYS A 116 -14.95 -4.31 -17.35
CA LYS A 116 -14.16 -4.82 -18.49
C LYS A 116 -14.23 -6.33 -18.59
N ALA A 117 -14.15 -7.03 -17.45
CA ALA A 117 -14.21 -8.49 -17.41
C ALA A 117 -15.59 -9.07 -17.80
N ASN A 118 -16.68 -8.34 -17.54
CA ASN A 118 -18.04 -8.79 -17.81
C ASN A 118 -18.60 -8.36 -19.18
N GLY A 119 -17.74 -7.91 -20.11
CA GLY A 119 -18.13 -7.55 -21.48
C GLY A 119 -19.17 -6.43 -21.58
N GLY A 120 -19.25 -5.53 -20.60
CA GLY A 120 -20.22 -4.43 -20.54
C GLY A 120 -21.70 -4.83 -20.37
N ALA A 121 -22.07 -6.09 -20.58
CA ALA A 121 -23.46 -6.55 -20.67
C ALA A 121 -24.17 -6.69 -19.30
N ASN A 122 -23.42 -6.80 -18.20
CA ASN A 122 -23.96 -6.94 -16.84
C ASN A 122 -23.80 -5.69 -15.95
N ALA A 123 -23.57 -4.51 -16.56
CA ALA A 123 -23.49 -3.23 -15.84
C ALA A 123 -24.76 -2.88 -15.02
N LYS A 124 -25.89 -3.59 -15.22
CA LYS A 124 -27.16 -3.34 -14.54
C LYS A 124 -27.22 -3.79 -13.08
N ARG A 125 -26.30 -4.64 -12.59
CA ARG A 125 -26.19 -4.98 -11.16
C ARG A 125 -24.77 -4.74 -10.69
N ALA A 126 -24.55 -3.61 -10.03
CA ALA A 126 -23.28 -3.28 -9.40
C ALA A 126 -22.88 -4.41 -8.44
N THR A 127 -21.63 -4.89 -8.53
CA THR A 127 -21.08 -5.89 -7.62
C THR A 127 -21.17 -5.37 -6.17
N GLN A 128 -21.84 -6.14 -5.32
CA GLN A 128 -22.09 -5.82 -3.92
C GLN A 128 -21.21 -6.66 -3.01
N VAL A 129 -20.69 -6.07 -1.94
CA VAL A 129 -19.95 -6.80 -0.90
C VAL A 129 -20.78 -6.78 0.37
N ALA A 130 -21.03 -7.96 0.94
CA ALA A 130 -21.82 -8.06 2.15
C ALA A 130 -21.11 -8.90 3.19
N LEU A 131 -21.01 -8.37 4.41
CA LEU A 131 -20.60 -9.15 5.58
C LEU A 131 -21.64 -10.24 5.85
N ALA A 132 -21.28 -11.49 5.60
CA ALA A 132 -22.19 -12.64 5.66
C ALA A 132 -22.16 -13.39 7.00
N GLY A 133 -21.07 -13.25 7.76
CA GLY A 133 -20.91 -13.89 9.07
C GLY A 133 -19.54 -13.63 9.67
N GLN A 134 -19.43 -13.86 10.97
CA GLN A 134 -18.18 -13.74 11.72
C GLN A 134 -18.03 -14.92 12.68
N ALA A 135 -16.82 -15.43 12.81
CA ALA A 135 -16.43 -16.46 13.77
C ALA A 135 -15.14 -16.05 14.48
N SER A 136 -14.92 -16.57 15.69
CA SER A 136 -13.69 -16.31 16.45
C SER A 136 -13.07 -17.61 16.94
N ASP A 137 -11.75 -17.71 16.80
CA ASP A 137 -10.90 -18.76 17.33
C ASP A 137 -9.86 -18.12 18.26
N GLU A 138 -10.31 -17.66 19.42
CA GLU A 138 -9.47 -16.92 20.38
C GLU A 138 -8.38 -17.80 21.01
N ARG A 139 -8.58 -19.12 21.01
CA ARG A 139 -7.63 -20.10 21.54
C ARG A 139 -6.52 -20.43 20.56
N CYS A 140 -6.58 -19.91 19.33
CA CYS A 140 -5.66 -20.24 18.25
C CYS A 140 -5.57 -21.76 18.05
N SER A 141 -6.64 -22.39 17.58
CA SER A 141 -6.76 -23.87 17.55
C SER A 141 -5.67 -24.62 16.76
N LEU A 142 -4.90 -23.94 15.92
CA LEU A 142 -3.75 -24.48 15.19
C LEU A 142 -2.38 -23.97 15.74
N GLY A 143 -2.39 -23.32 16.92
CA GLY A 143 -1.23 -22.66 17.52
C GLY A 143 -1.01 -21.23 17.04
N LYS A 144 -0.06 -20.52 17.66
CA LYS A 144 0.31 -19.13 17.32
C LYS A 144 1.41 -19.02 16.27
N SER A 145 1.84 -20.12 15.68
CA SER A 145 2.81 -20.16 14.59
C SER A 145 2.20 -20.94 13.43
N LEU A 146 1.84 -20.22 12.37
CA LEU A 146 1.11 -20.76 11.23
C LEU A 146 2.00 -20.81 9.98
N LYS A 147 1.85 -21.89 9.22
CA LYS A 147 2.37 -22.07 7.86
C LYS A 147 1.31 -21.65 6.84
N LEU A 148 1.74 -21.29 5.63
CA LEU A 148 0.81 -20.81 4.59
C LEU A 148 -0.35 -21.80 4.29
N PRO A 149 -0.14 -23.14 4.18
CA PRO A 149 -1.24 -24.06 3.94
C PRO A 149 -2.31 -24.09 5.05
N GLN A 150 -1.95 -23.73 6.29
CA GLN A 150 -2.90 -23.66 7.39
C GLN A 150 -3.88 -22.49 7.23
N LEU A 151 -3.52 -21.44 6.49
CA LEU A 151 -4.42 -20.31 6.21
C LEU A 151 -5.65 -20.75 5.39
N ALA A 152 -5.46 -21.65 4.41
CA ALA A 152 -6.57 -22.21 3.64
C ALA A 152 -7.50 -23.06 4.53
N ALA A 153 -6.94 -23.81 5.47
CA ALA A 153 -7.74 -24.57 6.45
C ALA A 153 -8.54 -23.66 7.39
N LEU A 154 -7.96 -22.52 7.82
CA LEU A 154 -8.66 -21.49 8.59
C LEU A 154 -9.75 -20.81 7.74
N ALA A 155 -9.47 -20.49 6.48
CA ALA A 155 -10.45 -19.93 5.56
C ALA A 155 -11.67 -20.86 5.39
N ALA A 156 -11.45 -22.17 5.25
CA ALA A 156 -12.55 -23.14 5.20
C ALA A 156 -13.41 -23.15 6.48
N ARG A 157 -12.81 -22.92 7.65
CA ARG A 157 -13.53 -22.81 8.94
C ARG A 157 -14.41 -21.57 9.04
N ALA A 158 -14.12 -20.52 8.27
CA ALA A 158 -15.01 -19.36 8.14
C ALA A 158 -16.32 -19.71 7.39
N LYS A 159 -16.41 -20.91 6.80
CA LYS A 159 -17.56 -21.42 6.04
C LYS A 159 -18.05 -20.42 4.96
N PRO A 160 -17.15 -19.96 4.06
CA PRO A 160 -17.52 -19.03 3.01
C PRO A 160 -18.59 -19.63 2.09
N ARG A 161 -19.51 -18.80 1.62
CA ARG A 161 -20.49 -19.19 0.60
C ARG A 161 -19.82 -19.19 -0.77
N LYS A 162 -20.29 -20.04 -1.68
CA LYS A 162 -19.87 -20.07 -3.09
C LYS A 162 -19.91 -18.66 -3.70
N GLY A 163 -18.84 -18.28 -4.39
CA GLY A 163 -18.67 -16.94 -4.96
C GLY A 163 -18.26 -15.85 -3.94
N GLY A 164 -18.02 -16.23 -2.69
CA GLY A 164 -17.63 -15.34 -1.61
C GLY A 164 -16.15 -15.38 -1.24
N ILE A 165 -15.82 -14.60 -0.22
CA ILE A 165 -14.48 -14.47 0.37
C ILE A 165 -14.51 -14.94 1.82
N ALA A 166 -13.60 -15.84 2.20
CA ALA A 166 -13.25 -16.06 3.60
C ALA A 166 -12.14 -15.07 4.01
N LEU A 167 -12.41 -14.18 4.96
CA LEU A 167 -11.43 -13.23 5.48
C LEU A 167 -10.85 -13.74 6.81
N VAL A 168 -9.60 -14.20 6.80
CA VAL A 168 -8.88 -14.67 7.98
C VAL A 168 -8.01 -13.54 8.52
N LEU A 169 -8.25 -13.16 9.78
CA LEU A 169 -7.51 -12.07 10.44
C LEU A 169 -6.76 -12.65 11.64
N THR A 170 -5.44 -12.56 11.66
CA THR A 170 -4.62 -13.08 12.76
C THR A 170 -4.23 -11.97 13.73
N ALA A 171 -4.38 -12.23 15.03
CA ALA A 171 -4.03 -11.29 16.10
C ALA A 171 -2.53 -10.97 16.11
N GLU A 172 -2.15 -9.90 16.82
CA GLU A 172 -0.78 -9.35 16.79
C GLU A 172 0.27 -10.35 17.30
N ASP A 173 -0.12 -11.27 18.18
CA ASP A 173 0.74 -12.28 18.78
C ASP A 173 0.80 -13.61 18.00
N VAL A 174 0.23 -13.65 16.79
CA VAL A 174 0.26 -14.80 15.89
C VAL A 174 1.31 -14.59 14.80
N ALA A 175 2.30 -15.47 14.76
CA ALA A 175 3.30 -15.51 13.70
C ALA A 175 2.76 -16.32 12.52
N VAL A 176 2.92 -15.78 11.31
CA VAL A 176 2.59 -16.47 10.05
C VAL A 176 3.81 -16.47 9.16
N GLU A 177 4.04 -17.57 8.47
CA GLU A 177 5.12 -17.71 7.48
C GLU A 177 5.12 -16.56 6.45
N GLY A 178 6.26 -15.89 6.32
CA GLY A 178 6.44 -14.73 5.42
C GLY A 178 5.88 -13.39 5.92
N PHE A 179 5.04 -13.39 6.97
CA PHE A 179 4.55 -12.14 7.58
C PHE A 179 5.72 -11.27 8.04
N CYS A 180 5.59 -9.96 7.87
CA CYS A 180 6.60 -8.98 8.30
C CYS A 180 7.99 -9.15 7.66
N ARG A 181 8.06 -9.88 6.54
CA ARG A 181 9.29 -10.06 5.76
C ARG A 181 9.01 -9.84 4.29
N SER A 182 8.13 -10.65 3.72
CA SER A 182 7.78 -10.59 2.31
C SER A 182 6.35 -10.13 2.04
N ARG A 183 5.50 -10.08 3.07
CA ARG A 183 4.08 -9.75 2.92
C ARG A 183 3.43 -9.27 4.22
N CYS A 184 2.34 -8.55 4.04
CA CYS A 184 1.44 -8.11 5.11
C CYS A 184 0.07 -8.83 5.07
N GLY A 185 -0.21 -9.48 3.93
CA GLY A 185 -1.37 -10.31 3.70
C GLY A 185 -1.18 -11.14 2.43
N MET A 186 -2.16 -11.97 2.11
CA MET A 186 -2.27 -12.64 0.82
C MET A 186 -3.74 -12.90 0.49
N HIS A 187 -4.05 -13.13 -0.77
CA HIS A 187 -5.27 -13.82 -1.16
C HIS A 187 -4.95 -15.12 -1.90
N GLY A 188 -5.94 -15.99 -1.96
CA GLY A 188 -5.91 -17.25 -2.68
C GLY A 188 -7.32 -17.79 -2.90
N SER A 189 -7.44 -19.02 -3.38
CA SER A 189 -8.74 -19.61 -3.68
C SER A 189 -8.83 -21.10 -3.39
N ASP A 190 -10.07 -21.56 -3.28
CA ASP A 190 -10.47 -22.96 -3.33
C ASP A 190 -11.36 -23.14 -4.57
N ALA A 191 -10.80 -23.74 -5.61
CA ALA A 191 -11.50 -23.98 -6.87
C ALA A 191 -12.67 -24.96 -6.71
N ARG A 192 -12.59 -25.93 -5.78
CA ARG A 192 -13.66 -26.92 -5.54
C ARG A 192 -14.85 -26.26 -4.84
N ALA A 193 -14.58 -25.45 -3.82
CA ALA A 193 -15.60 -24.67 -3.13
C ALA A 193 -16.08 -23.46 -3.96
N ARG A 194 -15.33 -23.07 -5.00
CA ARG A 194 -15.53 -21.87 -5.81
C ARG A 194 -15.59 -20.63 -4.92
N THR A 195 -14.61 -20.50 -4.03
CA THR A 195 -14.47 -19.40 -3.07
C THR A 195 -13.06 -18.84 -3.12
N ALA A 196 -12.92 -17.55 -2.84
CA ALA A 196 -11.63 -16.94 -2.55
C ALA A 196 -11.42 -16.86 -1.03
N TYR A 197 -10.19 -16.65 -0.61
CA TYR A 197 -9.86 -16.29 0.76
C TYR A 197 -8.80 -15.21 0.79
N VAL A 198 -8.85 -14.40 1.84
CA VAL A 198 -7.89 -13.36 2.15
C VAL A 198 -7.36 -13.64 3.55
N TRP A 199 -6.06 -13.51 3.74
CA TRP A 199 -5.45 -13.43 5.07
C TRP A 199 -4.71 -12.11 5.24
N VAL A 200 -4.86 -11.49 6.41
CA VAL A 200 -4.08 -10.33 6.85
C VAL A 200 -3.70 -10.51 8.33
N GLY A 201 -2.45 -10.20 8.66
CA GLY A 201 -1.96 -10.23 10.04
C GLY A 201 -1.95 -8.85 10.69
N ASN A 202 -2.24 -8.79 11.99
CA ASN A 202 -2.04 -7.58 12.78
C ASN A 202 -0.53 -7.36 13.00
N SER A 203 0.00 -6.26 12.48
CA SER A 203 1.44 -5.98 12.48
C SER A 203 1.92 -5.23 13.72
N ALA A 204 1.03 -4.82 14.63
CA ALA A 204 1.31 -3.91 15.75
C ALA A 204 2.57 -4.30 16.55
N SER A 205 2.72 -5.58 16.88
CA SER A 205 3.83 -6.07 17.71
C SER A 205 5.04 -6.61 16.91
N GLN A 206 4.89 -6.85 15.60
CA GLN A 206 5.88 -7.56 14.78
C GLN A 206 6.59 -6.64 13.77
N CYS A 207 5.84 -5.81 13.04
CA CYS A 207 6.40 -4.94 12.00
C CYS A 207 5.50 -3.73 11.67
N PRO A 208 5.14 -2.89 12.66
CA PRO A 208 4.23 -1.77 12.42
C PRO A 208 4.82 -0.80 11.37
N GLY A 209 6.14 -0.61 11.35
CA GLY A 209 6.82 0.22 10.35
C GLY A 209 6.81 -0.31 8.91
N GLN A 210 6.40 -1.55 8.67
CA GLN A 210 6.28 -2.12 7.32
C GLN A 210 4.82 -2.23 6.91
N CYS A 211 4.01 -2.93 7.71
CA CYS A 211 2.65 -3.27 7.35
C CYS A 211 1.59 -2.29 7.86
N ALA A 212 1.96 -1.34 8.72
CA ALA A 212 1.10 -0.25 9.16
C ALA A 212 1.68 1.14 8.81
N TRP A 213 2.71 1.21 7.95
CA TRP A 213 3.12 2.48 7.36
C TRP A 213 1.95 3.04 6.53
N PRO A 214 1.54 4.32 6.69
CA PRO A 214 2.30 5.43 7.30
C PRO A 214 1.97 5.75 8.77
N PHE A 215 1.23 4.91 9.50
CA PHE A 215 0.87 5.11 10.92
C PHE A 215 1.97 4.71 11.90
N HIS A 216 3.11 4.24 11.40
CA HIS A 216 4.31 4.00 12.16
C HIS A 216 5.54 4.37 11.33
N LYS A 217 6.63 4.76 12.00
CA LYS A 217 7.91 5.06 11.32
C LYS A 217 8.39 3.84 10.53
N PRO A 218 8.82 4.03 9.27
CA PRO A 218 9.28 2.93 8.45
C PRO A 218 10.62 2.38 8.93
N VAL A 219 10.86 1.09 8.70
CA VAL A 219 12.11 0.41 9.09
C VAL A 219 13.32 0.96 8.32
N TYR A 220 13.11 1.36 7.07
CA TYR A 220 14.12 1.93 6.18
C TYR A 220 13.52 3.07 5.35
N GLY A 221 14.38 3.89 4.72
CA GLY A 221 13.95 5.04 3.92
C GLY A 221 13.63 6.29 4.75
N PRO A 222 12.95 7.29 4.16
CA PRO A 222 12.70 8.57 4.81
C PRO A 222 11.96 8.43 6.15
N GLN A 223 12.52 9.05 7.20
CA GLN A 223 12.03 8.94 8.58
C GLN A 223 11.05 10.07 8.94
N ALA A 224 10.12 10.35 8.02
CA ALA A 224 9.05 11.33 8.28
C ALA A 224 8.23 10.92 9.53
N PRO A 225 7.67 11.88 10.27
CA PRO A 225 6.77 11.57 11.38
C PRO A 225 5.63 10.65 10.94
N ALA A 226 5.28 9.69 11.79
CA ALA A 226 4.14 8.81 11.54
C ALA A 226 2.84 9.62 11.54
N LEU A 227 1.91 9.23 10.67
CA LEU A 227 0.57 9.80 10.65
C LEU A 227 -0.24 9.27 11.83
N VAL A 228 -1.27 10.03 12.24
CA VAL A 228 -2.18 9.59 13.29
C VAL A 228 -3.22 8.62 12.69
N PRO A 229 -3.35 7.41 13.24
CA PRO A 229 -4.29 6.40 12.75
C PRO A 229 -5.76 6.80 13.02
N PRO A 230 -6.67 6.71 12.02
CA PRO A 230 -8.09 7.06 12.18
C PRO A 230 -8.83 6.36 13.32
N SER A 231 -8.52 5.10 13.61
CA SER A 231 -9.15 4.37 14.71
C SER A 231 -8.46 4.58 16.07
N GLY A 232 -7.28 5.20 16.07
CA GLY A 232 -6.38 5.25 17.21
C GLY A 232 -5.55 3.98 17.43
N ASP A 233 -5.79 2.91 16.65
CA ASP A 233 -5.05 1.64 16.71
C ASP A 233 -4.23 1.43 15.43
N VAL A 234 -2.91 1.60 15.54
CA VAL A 234 -1.94 1.45 14.44
C VAL A 234 -2.06 0.08 13.75
N GLY A 235 -2.24 -0.99 14.52
CA GLY A 235 -2.33 -2.35 14.00
C GLY A 235 -3.60 -2.56 13.19
N MET A 236 -4.73 -2.03 13.67
CA MET A 236 -6.01 -2.17 12.98
C MET A 236 -6.14 -1.28 11.76
N ASP A 237 -5.65 -0.04 11.80
CA ASP A 237 -5.65 0.82 10.62
C ASP A 237 -4.71 0.27 9.53
N GLY A 238 -3.52 -0.22 9.91
CA GLY A 238 -2.65 -0.96 9.01
C GLY A 238 -3.30 -2.23 8.47
N MET A 239 -4.06 -2.96 9.30
CA MET A 239 -4.81 -4.13 8.86
C MET A 239 -5.87 -3.76 7.80
N VAL A 240 -6.63 -2.67 7.96
CA VAL A 240 -7.62 -2.24 6.96
C VAL A 240 -6.97 -1.91 5.63
N MET A 241 -5.82 -1.23 5.62
CA MET A 241 -5.08 -0.93 4.38
C MET A 241 -4.73 -2.21 3.61
N ASN A 242 -4.25 -3.23 4.33
CA ASN A 242 -3.90 -4.51 3.74
C ASN A 242 -5.14 -5.35 3.37
N VAL A 243 -6.22 -5.30 4.14
CA VAL A 243 -7.49 -5.95 3.79
C VAL A 243 -8.04 -5.33 2.51
N ALA A 244 -8.04 -4.01 2.37
CA ALA A 244 -8.48 -3.33 1.15
C ALA A 244 -7.65 -3.79 -0.05
N SER A 245 -6.31 -3.78 0.08
CA SER A 245 -5.40 -4.23 -0.99
C SER A 245 -5.66 -5.68 -1.40
N MET A 246 -5.74 -6.61 -0.43
CA MET A 246 -5.92 -8.04 -0.71
C MET A 246 -7.33 -8.38 -1.19
N VAL A 247 -8.36 -7.67 -0.72
CA VAL A 247 -9.73 -7.83 -1.22
C VAL A 247 -9.84 -7.34 -2.66
N ALA A 248 -9.20 -6.23 -3.02
CA ALA A 248 -9.13 -5.79 -4.41
C ALA A 248 -8.51 -6.89 -5.30
N GLY A 249 -7.36 -7.44 -4.90
CA GLY A 249 -6.73 -8.57 -5.59
C GLY A 249 -7.61 -9.81 -5.67
N ALA A 250 -8.23 -10.23 -4.57
CA ALA A 250 -9.13 -11.38 -4.54
C ALA A 250 -10.37 -11.21 -5.44
N VAL A 251 -10.84 -9.98 -5.64
CA VAL A 251 -12.01 -9.68 -6.47
C VAL A 251 -11.64 -9.63 -7.94
N THR A 252 -10.50 -9.02 -8.29
CA THR A 252 -10.06 -8.84 -9.68
C THR A 252 -9.21 -10.01 -10.19
N ASN A 253 -8.64 -10.83 -9.32
CA ASN A 253 -7.75 -11.93 -9.68
C ASN A 253 -7.87 -13.17 -8.75
N PRO A 254 -9.09 -13.65 -8.40
CA PRO A 254 -9.29 -14.72 -7.40
C PRO A 254 -8.53 -16.02 -7.67
N PHE A 255 -8.27 -16.37 -8.93
CA PHE A 255 -7.64 -17.62 -9.35
C PHE A 255 -6.29 -17.42 -10.05
N GLY A 256 -5.73 -16.20 -9.97
CA GLY A 256 -4.43 -15.86 -10.55
C GLY A 256 -4.43 -15.79 -12.08
N ASP A 257 -5.59 -15.67 -12.73
CA ASP A 257 -5.73 -15.57 -14.20
C ASP A 257 -6.59 -14.37 -14.63
N GLY A 258 -6.99 -13.49 -13.71
CA GLY A 258 -7.77 -12.28 -13.95
C GLY A 258 -6.89 -11.09 -14.31
N PHE A 259 -6.77 -10.10 -13.42
CA PHE A 259 -6.01 -8.87 -13.64
C PHE A 259 -4.68 -8.86 -12.91
N TYR A 260 -3.57 -8.82 -13.64
CA TYR A 260 -2.22 -8.70 -13.06
C TYR A 260 -1.15 -8.23 -14.06
N GLN A 261 -0.01 -7.83 -13.51
CA GLN A 261 1.25 -7.56 -14.20
C GLN A 261 2.35 -8.49 -13.68
N GLY A 262 3.28 -8.87 -14.56
CA GLY A 262 4.43 -9.70 -14.22
C GLY A 262 4.09 -11.21 -14.18
N PRO A 263 4.97 -12.04 -13.58
CA PRO A 263 4.75 -13.48 -13.52
C PRO A 263 3.58 -13.84 -12.60
N ARG A 264 2.84 -14.88 -12.97
CA ARG A 264 1.63 -15.34 -12.25
C ARG A 264 1.92 -15.73 -10.80
N GLU A 265 3.14 -16.16 -10.50
CA GLU A 265 3.57 -16.62 -9.18
C GLU A 265 3.92 -15.45 -8.23
N ALA A 266 4.16 -14.25 -8.79
CA ALA A 266 4.45 -13.04 -8.04
C ALA A 266 3.85 -11.79 -8.74
N PRO A 267 2.52 -11.73 -8.89
CA PRO A 267 1.87 -10.69 -9.66
C PRO A 267 1.81 -9.37 -8.89
N LEU A 268 1.91 -8.26 -9.62
CA LEU A 268 1.37 -6.98 -9.19
C LEU A 268 -0.09 -6.89 -9.67
N GLU A 269 -0.97 -6.48 -8.78
CA GLU A 269 -2.43 -6.48 -8.97
C GLU A 269 -3.00 -5.09 -8.66
N ALA A 270 -4.33 -4.96 -8.69
CA ALA A 270 -5.03 -3.68 -8.68
C ALA A 270 -4.53 -2.67 -7.63
N ALA A 271 -4.27 -3.12 -6.40
CA ALA A 271 -3.73 -2.25 -5.34
C ALA A 271 -2.21 -2.41 -5.15
N THR A 272 -1.66 -3.62 -5.35
CA THR A 272 -0.22 -3.89 -5.11
C THR A 272 0.69 -3.30 -6.18
N ALA A 273 0.16 -2.95 -7.35
CA ALA A 273 0.83 -2.14 -8.36
C ALA A 273 1.02 -0.66 -7.93
N CYS A 274 0.36 -0.22 -6.85
CA CYS A 274 0.45 1.14 -6.32
C CYS A 274 0.98 1.18 -4.87
N PRO A 275 2.16 0.60 -4.59
CA PRO A 275 2.64 0.45 -3.23
C PRO A 275 2.89 1.82 -2.58
N GLY A 276 2.26 2.05 -1.43
CA GLY A 276 2.46 3.24 -0.61
C GLY A 276 1.83 4.53 -1.15
N VAL A 277 1.02 4.45 -2.22
CA VAL A 277 0.27 5.58 -2.76
C VAL A 277 -1.11 5.62 -2.10
N TYR A 278 -1.39 6.64 -1.30
CA TYR A 278 -2.68 6.82 -0.62
C TYR A 278 -3.39 8.13 -0.98
N GLY A 279 -2.64 9.15 -1.39
CA GLY A 279 -3.17 10.43 -1.87
C GLY A 279 -2.36 11.00 -3.03
N SER A 280 -2.89 12.04 -3.65
CA SER A 280 -2.27 12.72 -4.78
C SER A 280 -0.86 13.21 -4.41
N GLY A 281 0.06 13.14 -5.38
CA GLY A 281 1.45 13.57 -5.18
C GLY A 281 2.28 12.67 -4.24
N ALA A 282 1.83 11.45 -3.93
CA ALA A 282 2.64 10.49 -3.17
C ALA A 282 3.98 10.19 -3.85
N TYR A 283 5.01 9.94 -3.04
CA TYR A 283 6.34 9.55 -3.47
C TYR A 283 7.02 8.75 -2.34
N PRO A 284 8.17 8.09 -2.56
CA PRO A 284 8.82 7.30 -1.51
C PRO A 284 9.03 8.08 -0.20
N GLY A 285 8.38 7.64 0.88
CA GLY A 285 8.41 8.29 2.20
C GLY A 285 7.29 9.31 2.45
N TYR A 286 6.42 9.60 1.48
CA TYR A 286 5.28 10.48 1.61
C TYR A 286 4.01 9.83 1.05
N ALA A 287 3.01 9.64 1.91
CA ALA A 287 1.77 8.92 1.57
C ALA A 287 0.86 9.66 0.57
N GLY A 288 1.15 10.93 0.28
CA GLY A 288 0.34 11.80 -0.57
C GLY A 288 -0.40 12.87 0.24
N ASN A 289 -1.12 13.74 -0.46
CA ASN A 289 -1.99 14.74 0.15
C ASN A 289 -3.21 14.03 0.75
N LEU A 290 -3.31 14.02 2.08
CA LEU A 290 -4.40 13.36 2.80
C LEU A 290 -5.25 14.38 3.55
N ALA A 291 -6.51 14.04 3.78
CA ALA A 291 -7.35 14.80 4.68
C ALA A 291 -6.89 14.56 6.13
N VAL A 292 -7.01 15.60 6.96
CA VAL A 292 -6.70 15.53 8.40
C VAL A 292 -7.95 15.85 9.19
N ASP A 293 -8.29 14.99 10.14
CA ASP A 293 -9.39 15.22 11.07
C ASP A 293 -8.99 16.32 12.07
N ALA A 294 -9.77 17.39 12.15
CA ALA A 294 -9.43 18.57 12.95
C ALA A 294 -9.45 18.31 14.47
N THR A 295 -10.16 17.27 14.93
CA THR A 295 -10.31 16.97 16.36
C THR A 295 -9.24 16.00 16.85
N THR A 296 -8.95 14.98 16.06
CA THR A 296 -8.06 13.86 16.42
C THR A 296 -6.66 13.99 15.80
N GLY A 297 -6.51 14.79 14.73
CA GLY A 297 -5.30 14.85 13.92
C GLY A 297 -5.14 13.65 12.97
N ALA A 298 -6.11 12.73 12.92
CA ALA A 298 -6.02 11.52 12.09
C ALA A 298 -5.93 11.83 10.60
N SER A 299 -5.05 11.14 9.89
CA SER A 299 -4.93 11.24 8.43
C SER A 299 -5.73 10.16 7.73
N TYR A 300 -6.54 10.53 6.73
CA TYR A 300 -7.47 9.63 6.04
C TYR A 300 -7.73 10.09 4.60
N ASN A 301 -8.26 9.19 3.78
CA ASN A 301 -8.71 9.50 2.42
C ASN A 301 -10.13 8.98 2.10
N ALA A 302 -10.79 8.31 3.06
CA ALA A 302 -12.13 7.78 2.86
C ALA A 302 -12.96 7.86 4.15
N ASN A 303 -14.21 8.30 4.01
CA ASN A 303 -15.24 8.17 5.05
C ASN A 303 -16.01 6.85 4.88
N GLY A 304 -16.36 6.21 5.98
CA GLY A 304 -17.15 5.00 6.00
C GLY A 304 -18.33 5.04 6.96
N ALA A 305 -18.95 3.88 7.15
CA ALA A 305 -20.06 3.64 8.04
C ALA A 305 -19.72 4.03 9.48
N ASN A 306 -20.75 4.37 10.25
CA ASN A 306 -20.65 4.67 11.68
C ASN A 306 -19.66 5.81 12.01
N GLY A 307 -19.48 6.77 11.09
CA GLY A 307 -18.58 7.90 11.26
C GLY A 307 -17.09 7.55 11.19
N ARG A 308 -16.75 6.32 10.78
CA ARG A 308 -15.37 5.87 10.65
C ARG A 308 -14.66 6.58 9.51
N LYS A 309 -13.35 6.72 9.65
CA LYS A 309 -12.43 7.22 8.64
C LYS A 309 -11.39 6.15 8.36
N TYR A 310 -10.92 6.08 7.11
CA TYR A 310 -9.98 5.06 6.66
C TYR A 310 -8.94 5.65 5.72
N LEU A 311 -7.80 4.97 5.66
CA LEU A 311 -6.78 5.16 4.64
C LEU A 311 -6.79 3.95 3.72
N LEU A 312 -7.11 4.16 2.44
CA LEU A 312 -7.24 3.10 1.44
C LEU A 312 -6.18 3.26 0.35
N PRO A 313 -5.58 2.16 -0.14
CA PRO A 313 -4.56 2.23 -1.17
C PRO A 313 -5.14 2.79 -2.47
N ALA A 314 -4.30 3.47 -3.24
CA ALA A 314 -4.61 3.77 -4.64
C ALA A 314 -4.82 2.48 -5.43
N LEU A 315 -5.60 2.59 -6.49
CA LEU A 315 -5.83 1.50 -7.44
C LEU A 315 -5.15 1.87 -8.75
N PHE A 316 -4.39 0.94 -9.31
CA PHE A 316 -3.81 1.13 -10.64
C PHE A 316 -4.96 1.27 -11.65
N ASP A 317 -4.83 2.21 -12.58
CA ASP A 317 -5.74 2.39 -13.69
C ASP A 317 -5.08 1.86 -14.96
N PRO A 318 -5.55 0.72 -15.50
CA PRO A 318 -4.99 0.14 -16.72
C PRO A 318 -5.12 1.04 -17.95
N ASP A 319 -6.07 1.97 -17.98
CA ASP A 319 -6.29 2.84 -19.15
C ASP A 319 -5.31 4.02 -19.17
N THR A 320 -4.93 4.52 -18.00
CA THR A 320 -4.00 5.67 -17.87
C THR A 320 -2.59 5.26 -17.47
N SER A 321 -2.39 4.01 -17.04
CA SER A 321 -1.13 3.52 -16.46
C SER A 321 -0.65 4.35 -15.26
N THR A 322 -1.60 4.81 -14.42
CA THR A 322 -1.32 5.59 -13.21
C THR A 322 -2.04 5.03 -11.98
N CYS A 323 -1.61 5.45 -10.80
CA CYS A 323 -2.29 5.11 -9.55
C CYS A 323 -3.39 6.13 -9.24
N SER A 324 -4.65 5.68 -9.28
CA SER A 324 -5.83 6.47 -8.96
C SER A 324 -6.04 6.58 -7.45
N THR A 325 -6.04 7.80 -6.92
CA THR A 325 -6.29 8.12 -5.50
C THR A 325 -7.65 8.77 -5.32
N LEU A 326 -8.20 8.69 -4.10
CA LEU A 326 -9.47 9.36 -3.74
C LEU A 326 -9.31 10.87 -3.50
N VAL A 327 -8.09 11.29 -3.15
CA VAL A 327 -7.66 12.64 -2.76
C VAL A 327 -6.32 12.97 -3.39
#